data_AF-A0A8I1GM89-F1
#
_entry.id   AF-A0A8I1GM89-F1
#
_cell.length_a   1.000
_cell.length_b   1.000
_cell.length_c   1.000
_cell.angle_alpha   90.00
_cell.angle_beta   90.00
_cell.angle_gamma   90.00
#
_symmetry.space_group_name_H-M   'P 1'
#
loop_
_entity.id
_entity.type
_entity.pdbx_description
1 polymer ?
#
loop_
_entity_poly.entity_id
_entity_poly.type
_entity_poly.pdbx_seq_one_letter_code
_entity_poly.pdbx_strand_id
1 'polypeptide(L)' 'MHNRSWLMCMKKFNEVVATDPKVESVLVPIGVGMTISKVKK' A
#
# COMPACT_ATOMS: atom_id res chain seq x y z
N MET A 1 3.59 -20.44 -6.80
CA MET A 1 2.82 -19.78 -7.87
C MET A 1 2.87 -18.27 -7.64
N HIS A 2 3.54 -17.51 -8.50
CA HIS A 2 3.50 -16.04 -8.45
C HIS A 2 2.17 -15.57 -9.08
N ASN A 3 1.19 -15.26 -8.25
CA ASN A 3 -0.13 -14.87 -8.74
C ASN A 3 -0.07 -13.40 -9.22
N ARG A 4 0.06 -13.16 -10.53
CA ARG A 4 0.19 -11.80 -11.11
C ARG A 4 -0.93 -10.86 -10.64
N SER A 5 -2.13 -11.39 -10.43
CA SER A 5 -3.26 -10.63 -9.92
C SER A 5 -3.00 -10.02 -8.54
N TRP A 6 -2.31 -10.74 -7.65
CA TRP A 6 -1.93 -10.23 -6.33
C TRP A 6 -0.98 -9.04 -6.42
N LEU A 7 0.04 -9.14 -7.29
CA LEU A 7 0.99 -8.04 -7.50
C LEU A 7 0.32 -6.79 -8.08
N MET A 8 -0.63 -6.96 -9.01
CA MET A 8 -1.38 -5.85 -9.59
C MET A 8 -2.29 -5.19 -8.55
N CYS A 9 -2.99 -5.97 -7.73
CA CYS A 9 -3.80 -5.45 -6.63
C CYS A 9 -2.95 -4.66 -5.64
N MET A 10 -1.78 -5.19 -5.24
CA MET A 10 -0.91 -4.51 -4.30
C MET A 10 -0.29 -3.24 -4.86
N LYS A 11 0.12 -3.25 -6.13
CA LYS A 11 0.61 -2.05 -6.80
C LYS A 11 -0.48 -0.97 -6.84
N LYS A 12 -1.71 -1.33 -7.21
CA LYS A 12 -2.81 -0.37 -7.27
C LYS A 12 -3.17 0.19 -5.90
N PHE A 13 -3.18 -0.65 -4.87
CA PHE A 13 -3.38 -0.22 -3.49
C PHE A 13 -2.33 0.82 -3.09
N ASN A 14 -1.04 0.55 -3.32
CA ASN A 14 0.04 1.47 -2.97
C ASN A 14 -0.08 2.82 -3.70
N GLU A 15 -0.47 2.83 -4.98
CA GLU A 15 -0.73 4.06 -5.74
C GLU A 15 -1.88 4.88 -5.13
N VAL A 16 -2.95 4.22 -4.70
CA VAL A 16 -4.13 4.88 -4.10
C VAL A 16 -3.76 5.49 -2.75
N VAL A 17 -3.18 4.72 -1.83
CA VAL A 17 -2.87 5.21 -0.47
C VAL A 17 -1.72 6.23 -0.43
N ALA A 18 -0.88 6.28 -1.47
CA ALA A 18 0.16 7.32 -1.61
C ALA A 18 -0.40 8.68 -2.03
N THR A 19 -1.57 8.68 -2.69
CA THR A 19 -2.20 9.90 -3.23
C THR A 19 -3.47 10.32 -2.48
N ASP A 20 -4.02 9.46 -1.62
CA ASP A 20 -5.23 9.74 -0.85
C ASP A 20 -4.98 10.87 0.17
N PRO A 21 -5.66 12.02 0.05
CA PRO A 21 -5.46 13.16 0.93
C PRO A 21 -5.88 12.89 2.37
N LYS A 22 -6.75 11.90 2.61
CA LYS A 22 -7.30 11.57 3.94
C LYS A 22 -6.35 10.76 4.80
N VAL A 23 -5.24 10.25 4.25
CA VAL A 23 -4.29 9.42 4.98
C VAL A 23 -2.85 9.91 4.81
N GLU A 24 -2.02 9.58 5.79
CA GLU A 24 -0.56 9.60 5.70
C GLU A 24 -0.09 8.15 5.72
N SER A 25 0.58 7.72 4.66
CA SER A 25 0.98 6.33 4.47
C SER A 25 2.49 6.18 4.38
N VAL A 26 3.04 5.13 4.98
CA VAL A 26 4.45 4.75 4.85
C VAL A 26 4.55 3.28 4.45
N LEU A 27 5.43 2.99 3.49
CA LEU A 27 5.81 1.63 3.13
C LEU A 27 7.01 1.21 3.98
N VAL A 28 6.86 0.13 4.74
CA VAL A 28 7.89 -0.41 5.62
C VAL A 28 8.39 -1.75 5.04
N PRO A 29 9.71 -1.92 4.82
CA PRO A 29 10.27 -3.13 4.22
C PRO A 29 10.40 -4.27 5.26
N ILE A 30 9.27 -4.71 5.82
CA ILE A 30 9.18 -5.85 6.74
C ILE A 30 8.47 -7.02 6.03
N GLY A 31 9.09 -8.19 6.03
CA GLY A 31 8.56 -9.39 5.35
C GLY A 31 8.39 -9.17 3.85
N VAL A 32 7.19 -9.42 3.32
CA VAL A 32 6.83 -9.17 1.91
C VAL A 32 6.63 -7.68 1.62
N GLY A 33 6.65 -6.82 2.66
CA GLY A 33 6.34 -5.40 2.60
C GLY A 33 5.04 -5.12 3.35
N MET A 34 5.02 -4.06 4.16
CA MET A 34 3.85 -3.65 4.95
C MET A 34 3.61 -2.15 4.77
N THR A 35 2.40 -1.78 4.37
CA THR A 35 1.99 -0.38 4.28
C THR A 35 1.19 -0.01 5.54
N ILE A 36 1.64 1.03 6.25
CA ILE A 36 0.95 1.58 7.42
C ILE A 36 0.35 2.92 7.02
N SER A 37 -0.97 3.08 7.21
CA SER A 37 -1.68 4.33 6.92
C SER A 37 -2.35 4.88 8.18
N LYS A 38 -2.15 6.17 8.44
CA LYS A 38 -2.83 6.91 9.50
C LYS A 38 -3.87 7.84 8.89
N VAL A 39 -5.11 7.77 9.36
CA VAL A 39 -6.17 8.68 8.94
C VAL A 39 -5.91 10.07 9.52
N LYS A 40 -5.95 11.09 8.67
CA LYS A 40 -5.89 12.50 9.07
C LYS A 40 -7.24 12.90 9.68
N LYS A 41 -7.23 13.61 10.82
CA LYS A 41 -8.44 14.18 11.43
C LYS A 41 -8.92 15.39 10.65
#